data_AF-A0A1G9NHK0-F1
#
_entry.id   AF-A0A1G9NHK0-F1
#
_cell.length_a   1.000
_cell.length_b   1.000
_cell.length_c   1.000
_cell.angle_alpha   90.00
_cell.angle_beta   90.00
_cell.angle_gamma   90.00
#
_symmetry.space_group_name_H-M   'P 1'
#
loop_
_entity.id
_entity.type
_entity.pdbx_description
1 polymer ?
#
loop_
_entity_poly.entity_id
_entity_poly.type
_entity_poly.pdbx_seq_one_letter_code
_entity_poly.pdbx_strand_id
1 'polypeptide(L)'
;MIPEQFKINTLLKVNIFGHEVDVNYAYYWPRIKEEQLKLKDEGPLVSHIEFRSDSKIISETGYRSHFFHSVLLEDTTYETVQQLVTEIGEMLAKENGYEPRSPTNQMSLF
;
A
#
# COMPACT_ATOMS: atom_id res chain seq x y z
N MET A 1 18.09 2.34 6.67
CA MET A 1 18.29 1.09 5.88
C MET A 1 16.94 0.40 5.71
N ILE A 2 16.46 0.25 4.47
CA ILE A 2 15.16 -0.36 4.17
C ILE A 2 15.15 -1.85 4.55
N PRO A 3 14.16 -2.33 5.34
CA PRO A 3 14.04 -3.75 5.67
C PRO A 3 13.81 -4.63 4.42
N GLU A 4 14.43 -5.81 4.37
CA GLU A 4 14.44 -6.70 3.20
C GLU A 4 13.04 -7.07 2.68
N GLN A 5 12.07 -7.25 3.60
CA GLN A 5 10.69 -7.57 3.23
C GLN A 5 10.03 -6.52 2.33
N PHE A 6 10.42 -5.25 2.44
CA PHE A 6 9.90 -4.17 1.61
C PHE A 6 10.63 -4.07 0.26
N LYS A 7 11.69 -4.85 0.05
CA LYS A 7 12.43 -4.86 -1.23
C LYS A 7 11.89 -5.89 -2.23
N ILE A 8 10.87 -6.66 -1.83
CA ILE A 8 10.36 -7.80 -2.59
C ILE A 8 8.98 -7.46 -3.15
N ASN A 9 8.81 -7.70 -4.46
CA ASN A 9 7.49 -7.60 -5.09
C ASN A 9 6.58 -8.73 -4.59
N THR A 10 5.36 -8.40 -4.17
CA THR A 10 4.44 -9.38 -3.58
C THR A 10 2.99 -9.08 -3.92
N LEU A 11 2.20 -10.14 -4.06
CA LEU A 11 0.76 -10.08 -4.19
C LEU A 11 0.12 -10.43 -2.84
N LEU A 12 -0.74 -9.55 -2.34
CA LEU A 12 -1.34 -9.64 -1.03
C LEU A 12 -2.87 -9.57 -1.14
N LYS A 13 -3.56 -10.31 -0.27
CA LYS A 13 -4.99 -10.12 0.00
C LYS A 13 -5.12 -9.41 1.34
N VAL A 14 -5.70 -8.22 1.35
CA VAL A 14 -5.90 -7.43 2.57
C VAL A 14 -7.36 -7.11 2.79
N ASN A 15 -7.69 -6.76 4.03
CA ASN A 15 -9.03 -6.34 4.40
C ASN A 15 -8.99 -4.86 4.77
N ILE A 16 -9.70 -4.01 4.02
CA ILE A 16 -9.80 -2.58 4.28
C ILE A 16 -11.24 -2.29 4.70
N PHE A 17 -11.42 -1.95 5.98
CA PHE A 17 -12.74 -1.71 6.60
C PHE A 17 -13.80 -2.80 6.35
N GLY A 18 -13.40 -4.07 6.32
CA GLY A 18 -14.29 -5.20 6.05
C GLY A 18 -14.33 -5.64 4.58
N HIS A 19 -13.67 -4.92 3.67
CA HIS A 19 -13.66 -5.23 2.24
C HIS A 19 -12.38 -5.94 1.83
N GLU A 20 -12.49 -7.09 1.15
CA GLU A 20 -11.35 -7.80 0.58
C GLU A 20 -10.80 -7.06 -0.65
N VAL A 21 -9.48 -6.89 -0.68
CA VAL A 21 -8.77 -6.16 -1.74
C VAL A 21 -7.51 -6.93 -2.12
N ASP A 22 -7.36 -7.18 -3.42
CA ASP A 22 -6.12 -7.72 -3.98
C ASP A 22 -5.14 -6.56 -4.20
N VAL A 23 -3.93 -6.69 -3.66
CA VAL A 23 -2.90 -5.66 -3.68
C VAL A 23 -1.62 -6.18 -4.30
N ASN A 24 -1.15 -5.52 -5.35
CA ASN A 24 0.16 -5.78 -5.93
C ASN A 24 1.16 -4.73 -5.42
N TYR A 25 2.05 -5.14 -4.52
CA TYR A 25 3.14 -4.33 -4.03
C TYR A 25 4.38 -4.55 -4.90
N ALA A 26 4.96 -3.45 -5.37
CA ALA A 26 6.09 -3.50 -6.26
C ALA A 26 7.16 -2.46 -5.85
N TYR A 27 8.37 -2.97 -5.63
CA TYR A 27 9.56 -2.22 -5.26
C TYR A 27 10.47 -2.14 -6.47
N TYR A 28 10.33 -1.08 -7.28
CA TYR A 28 11.08 -0.96 -8.52
C TYR A 28 11.49 0.46 -8.85
N TRP A 29 12.56 0.57 -9.62
CA TRP A 29 12.92 1.79 -10.31
C TRP A 29 11.80 2.18 -11.28
N PRO A 30 11.27 3.43 -11.25
CA PRO A 30 10.58 3.98 -12.41
C PRO A 30 11.42 3.65 -13.65
N ARG A 31 10.85 3.47 -14.85
CA ARG A 31 11.68 3.24 -16.06
C ARG A 31 12.61 4.44 -16.28
N ILE A 32 13.77 4.42 -15.63
CA ILE A 32 14.78 5.44 -15.74
C ILE A 32 15.63 5.06 -16.94
N LYS A 33 15.97 6.04 -17.77
CA LYS A 33 16.92 5.85 -18.87
C LYS A 33 18.20 5.22 -18.31
N GLU A 34 18.83 4.34 -19.08
CA GLU A 34 20.05 3.59 -18.72
C GLU A 34 21.19 4.45 -18.14
N GLU A 35 21.17 5.76 -18.40
CA GLU A 35 22.15 6.73 -17.92
C GLU A 35 22.05 7.02 -16.40
N GLN A 36 20.85 6.96 -15.81
CA GLN A 36 20.67 7.17 -14.37
C GLN A 36 20.88 5.89 -13.55
N LEU A 37 20.83 4.72 -14.18
CA LEU A 37 21.22 3.42 -13.59
C LEU A 37 22.74 3.32 -13.31
N LYS A 38 23.54 4.30 -13.75
CA LYS A 38 24.99 4.38 -13.47
C LYS A 38 25.31 4.84 -12.05
N LEU A 39 24.34 5.38 -11.31
CA LEU A 39 24.43 5.62 -9.87
C LEU A 39 24.14 4.30 -9.14
N LYS A 40 25.10 3.37 -9.21
CA LYS A 40 24.95 1.96 -8.81
C LYS A 40 24.75 1.69 -7.32
N ASP A 41 24.79 2.72 -6.46
CA ASP A 41 24.75 2.55 -4.99
C ASP A 41 23.51 3.14 -4.31
N GLU A 42 22.60 3.76 -5.06
CA GLU A 42 21.32 4.21 -4.52
C GLU A 42 20.29 3.11 -4.78
N GLY A 43 19.52 2.66 -3.77
CA GLY A 43 18.43 1.70 -3.97
C GLY A 43 17.29 2.30 -4.81
N PRO A 44 16.25 1.53 -5.19
CA PRO A 44 15.16 2.07 -6.01
C PRO A 44 14.50 3.30 -5.38
N LEU A 45 14.16 4.28 -6.23
CA LEU A 45 13.66 5.59 -5.78
C LEU A 45 12.19 5.57 -5.35
N VAL A 46 11.40 4.63 -5.85
CA VAL A 46 9.94 4.63 -5.74
C VAL A 46 9.42 3.23 -5.47
N SER A 47 8.42 3.14 -4.61
CA SER A 47 7.59 1.97 -4.39
C SER A 47 6.19 2.25 -4.95
N HIS A 48 5.55 1.19 -5.45
CA HIS A 48 4.24 1.26 -6.08
C HIS A 48 3.30 0.22 -5.47
N ILE A 49 2.05 0.62 -5.26
CA ILE A 49 0.97 -0.25 -4.77
C ILE A 49 -0.20 -0.13 -5.74
N GLU A 50 -0.62 -1.25 -6.31
CA GLU A 50 -1.87 -1.36 -7.07
C GLU A 50 -2.93 -2.03 -6.22
N PHE A 51 -4.03 -1.32 -5.97
CA PHE A 51 -5.23 -1.85 -5.33
C PHE A 51 -6.22 -2.28 -6.42
N ARG A 52 -6.66 -3.53 -6.37
CA ARG A 52 -7.71 -4.09 -7.23
C ARG A 52 -8.85 -4.60 -6.36
N SER A 53 -10.02 -3.98 -6.51
CA SER A 53 -11.21 -4.35 -5.74
C SER A 53 -12.45 -3.79 -6.41
N ASP A 54 -13.52 -4.58 -6.45
CA ASP A 54 -14.85 -4.12 -6.87
C ASP A 54 -15.49 -3.17 -5.84
N SER A 55 -14.86 -2.98 -4.68
CA SER A 55 -15.34 -2.06 -3.65
C SER A 55 -15.07 -0.60 -4.03
N LYS A 56 -16.17 0.15 -4.17
CA LYS A 56 -16.15 1.59 -4.49
C LYS A 56 -15.43 2.46 -3.46
N ILE A 57 -15.26 1.98 -2.23
CA ILE A 57 -14.53 2.72 -1.20
C ILE A 57 -13.04 2.83 -1.57
N ILE A 58 -12.51 1.82 -2.27
CA ILE A 58 -11.10 1.77 -2.68
C ILE A 58 -10.91 2.40 -4.05
N SER A 59 -11.74 2.00 -5.02
CA SER A 59 -11.74 2.53 -6.37
C SER A 59 -13.13 2.52 -6.96
N GLU A 60 -13.54 3.64 -7.56
CA GLU A 60 -14.78 3.73 -8.34
C GLU A 60 -14.76 2.84 -9.59
N THR A 61 -13.58 2.56 -10.14
CA THR A 61 -13.38 1.86 -11.42
C THR A 61 -12.86 0.43 -11.26
N GLY A 62 -12.63 -0.02 -10.02
CA GLY A 62 -12.06 -1.33 -9.72
C GLY A 62 -10.53 -1.35 -9.55
N TYR A 63 -9.86 -0.22 -9.84
CA TYR A 63 -8.40 -0.08 -9.81
C TYR A 63 -7.94 1.24 -9.20
N ARG A 64 -6.93 1.22 -8.34
CA ARG A 64 -6.26 2.43 -7.83
C ARG A 64 -4.76 2.20 -7.66
N SER A 65 -3.94 3.14 -8.09
CA SER A 65 -2.48 3.12 -7.91
C SER A 65 -2.03 4.13 -6.87
N HIS A 66 -1.04 3.77 -6.05
CA HIS A 66 -0.36 4.67 -5.12
C HIS A 66 1.16 4.54 -5.27
N PHE A 67 1.84 5.67 -5.46
CA PHE A 67 3.29 5.76 -5.60
C PHE A 67 3.88 6.56 -4.45
N PHE A 68 5.01 6.12 -3.92
CA PHE A 68 5.72 6.83 -2.85
C PHE A 68 7.22 6.58 -2.92
N HIS A 69 8.03 7.47 -2.35
CA HIS A 69 9.47 7.30 -2.36
C HIS A 69 9.90 6.18 -1.41
N SER A 70 10.75 5.28 -1.89
CA SER A 70 11.20 4.12 -1.11
C SER A 70 12.01 4.51 0.13
N VAL A 71 12.60 5.71 0.16
CA VAL A 71 13.28 6.28 1.35
C VAL A 71 12.36 6.34 2.57
N LEU A 72 11.04 6.45 2.38
CA LEU A 72 10.07 6.45 3.47
C LEU A 72 10.01 5.11 4.22
N LEU A 73 10.57 4.04 3.63
CA LEU A 73 10.64 2.71 4.24
C LEU A 73 11.87 2.53 5.12
N GLU A 74 12.78 3.50 5.18
CA GLU A 74 14.00 3.36 5.99
C GLU A 74 13.73 3.38 7.49
N ASP A 75 12.79 4.22 7.91
CA ASP A 75 12.40 4.43 9.31
C ASP A 75 10.94 4.05 9.56
N THR A 76 10.40 3.15 8.73
CA THR A 76 9.02 2.72 8.84
C THR A 76 8.79 1.91 10.12
N THR A 77 7.67 2.17 10.79
CA THR A 77 7.21 1.39 11.95
C THR A 77 6.39 0.17 11.56
N TYR A 78 6.12 -0.03 10.26
CA TYR A 78 5.36 -1.19 9.79
C TYR A 78 6.20 -2.47 9.90
N GLU A 79 5.62 -3.47 10.54
CA GLU A 79 6.29 -4.77 10.73
C GLU A 79 6.20 -5.63 9.47
N THR A 80 5.24 -5.37 8.57
CA THR A 80 5.02 -6.15 7.35
C THR A 80 4.55 -5.28 6.19
N VAL A 81 4.75 -5.75 4.94
CA VAL A 81 4.17 -5.12 3.75
C VAL A 81 2.64 -5.09 3.84
N GLN A 82 2.03 -6.12 4.42
CA GLN A 82 0.58 -6.20 4.62
C GLN A 82 0.05 -5.05 5.50
N GLN A 83 0.74 -4.73 6.60
CA GLN A 83 0.37 -3.62 7.47
C GLN A 83 0.46 -2.28 6.72
N LEU A 84 1.58 -2.04 6.03
CA LEU A 84 1.80 -0.85 5.21
C LEU A 84 0.68 -0.64 4.18
N VAL A 85 0.38 -1.67 3.36
CA VAL A 85 -0.62 -1.52 2.30
C VAL A 85 -2.04 -1.41 2.83
N THR A 86 -2.32 -2.01 3.99
CA THR A 86 -3.64 -1.88 4.65
C THR A 86 -3.86 -0.45 5.11
N GLU A 87 -2.89 0.15 5.78
CA GLU A 87 -3.00 1.53 6.28
C GLU A 87 -3.10 2.55 5.15
N ILE A 88 -2.30 2.39 4.08
CA ILE A 88 -2.44 3.20 2.88
C ILE A 88 -3.83 3.00 2.26
N GLY A 89 -4.31 1.77 2.16
CA GLY A 89 -5.64 1.48 1.64
C GLY A 89 -6.77 2.14 2.45
N GLU A 90 -6.68 2.14 3.77
CA GLU A 90 -7.61 2.84 4.66
C GLU A 90 -7.57 4.36 4.49
N MET A 91 -6.37 4.94 4.34
CA MET A 91 -6.18 6.36 4.05
C MET A 91 -6.86 6.73 2.72
N LEU A 92 -6.61 5.96 1.66
CA LEU A 92 -7.22 6.16 0.34
C LEU A 92 -8.74 6.04 0.38
N ALA A 93 -9.28 5.12 1.18
CA ALA A 93 -10.73 4.99 1.36
C ALA A 93 -11.33 6.24 2.03
N LYS A 94 -10.68 6.76 3.08
CA LYS A 94 -11.09 8.01 3.74
C LYS A 94 -11.01 9.20 2.78
N GLU A 95 -9.98 9.29 1.94
CA GLU A 95 -9.87 10.32 0.89
C GLU A 95 -11.03 10.24 -0.12
N ASN A 96 -11.55 9.04 -0.38
CA ASN A 96 -12.76 8.83 -1.20
C ASN A 96 -14.08 9.16 -0.47
N GLY A 97 -14.02 9.73 0.73
CA GLY A 97 -15.19 10.06 1.53
C GLY A 97 -15.80 8.87 2.27
N TYR A 98 -15.08 7.75 2.39
CA TYR A 98 -15.53 6.66 3.25
C TYR A 98 -15.37 7.05 4.72
N GLU A 99 -16.49 7.09 5.44
CA GLU A 99 -16.50 7.21 6.89
C GLU A 99 -16.55 5.81 7.51
N PRO A 100 -15.43 5.30 8.08
CA PRO A 100 -15.47 4.03 8.77
C PRO A 100 -16.46 4.11 9.92
N ARG A 101 -17.33 3.10 10.02
CA ARG A 101 -18.21 2.96 11.18
C ARG A 101 -17.31 2.98 12.41
N SER A 102 -17.50 3.96 13.31
CA SER A 102 -16.84 3.97 14.60
C SER A 102 -16.96 2.57 15.20
N PRO A 103 -15.88 1.98 15.76
CA PRO A 103 -15.97 0.71 16.46
C PRO A 103 -16.99 0.92 17.55
N THR A 104 -18.21 0.49 17.28
CA THR A 104 -19.28 0.59 18.22
C THR A 104 -18.86 -0.41 19.27
N ASN A 105 -18.71 0.03 20.52
CA ASN A 105 -18.75 -0.85 21.67
C ASN A 105 -20.12 -1.57 21.65
N GLN A 106 -20.30 -2.51 20.73
CA GLN A 106 -21.36 -3.48 20.78
C GLN A 106 -20.94 -4.42 21.91
N MET A 107 -21.31 -4.02 23.14
CA MET A 107 -21.59 -4.99 24.18
C MET A 107 -22.62 -5.95 23.59
N SER A 108 -22.17 -7.10 23.12
CA SER A 108 -23.02 -8.24 22.80
C SER A 108 -23.61 -8.72 24.12
N LEU A 109 -24.77 -8.18 24.50
CA LEU A 109 -25.66 -8.77 25.50
C LEU A 109 -26.55 -9.78 24.78
N PHE A 110 -26.02 -10.96 24.48
CA PHE A 110 -26.80 -12.19 24.26
C PHE A 110 -25.95 -13.38 24.69
#